data_AF-A0A523XQC1-F1
#
_entry.id   AF-A0A523XQC1-F1
#
_cell.length_a   1.000
_cell.length_b   1.000
_cell.length_c   1.000
_cell.angle_alpha   90.00
_cell.angle_beta   90.00
_cell.angle_gamma   90.00
#
_symmetry.space_group_name_H-M   'P 1'
#
loop_
_entity.id
_entity.type
_entity.pdbx_description
1 polymer ?
#
loop_
_entity_poly.entity_id
_entity_poly.type
_entity_poly.pdbx_seq_one_letter_code
_entity_poly.pdbx_strand_id
1 'polypeptide(L)'
;MTAISPPDEIDNLYNVALWMRSTVQAYQEGIINRKLTSGMAKKVLRKIKSYIPTQQEKEHKEAIEDLCISLSTIDRAEGSFEKFYLDSLIEDLERIAKLLEEE
;
A
#
# COMPACT_ATOMS: atom_id res chain seq x y z
N MET A 1 -13.27 9.23 -14.64
CA MET A 1 -11.86 8.97 -14.25
C MET A 1 -11.72 9.29 -12.79
N THR A 2 -11.80 8.30 -11.91
CA THR A 2 -11.54 8.47 -10.47
C THR A 2 -10.04 8.67 -10.30
N ALA A 3 -9.63 9.87 -9.89
CA ALA A 3 -8.24 10.16 -9.59
C ALA A 3 -7.82 9.32 -8.38
N ILE A 4 -7.09 8.23 -8.61
CA ILE A 4 -6.46 7.46 -7.53
C ILE A 4 -5.45 8.43 -6.90
N SER A 5 -5.76 8.95 -5.72
CA SER A 5 -4.88 9.84 -4.94
C SER A 5 -4.87 9.33 -3.50
N PRO A 6 -3.70 9.33 -2.83
CA PRO A 6 -3.62 8.87 -1.45
C PRO A 6 -4.44 9.80 -0.55
N PRO A 7 -5.05 9.28 0.52
CA PRO A 7 -5.87 10.08 1.43
C PRO A 7 -5.04 11.22 2.05
N ASP A 8 -5.67 12.38 2.28
CA ASP A 8 -4.99 13.59 2.77
C ASP A 8 -4.44 13.41 4.20
N GLU A 9 -5.16 12.69 5.03
CA GLU A 9 -4.75 12.24 6.37
C GLU A 9 -4.86 10.70 6.46
N ILE A 10 -4.05 10.09 7.32
CA ILE A 10 -4.20 8.67 7.68
C ILE A 10 -4.74 8.65 9.10
N ASP A 11 -6.04 8.41 9.19
CA ASP A 11 -6.81 8.26 10.42
C ASP A 11 -7.18 6.78 10.68
N ASN A 12 -7.07 5.94 9.66
CA ASN A 12 -7.47 4.54 9.71
C ASN A 12 -6.57 3.66 8.83
N LEU A 13 -5.90 2.68 9.44
CA LEU A 13 -5.03 1.73 8.73
C LEU A 13 -5.77 0.81 7.76
N TYR A 14 -7.04 0.49 8.01
CA TYR A 14 -7.88 -0.30 7.11
C TYR A 14 -7.98 0.38 5.73
N ASN A 15 -8.30 1.68 5.74
CA ASN A 15 -8.40 2.47 4.51
C ASN A 15 -7.07 2.54 3.77
N VAL A 16 -5.95 2.61 4.51
CA VAL A 16 -4.61 2.59 3.91
C VAL A 16 -4.33 1.24 3.24
N ALA A 17 -4.63 0.14 3.91
CA ALA A 17 -4.43 -1.21 3.37
C ALA A 17 -5.24 -1.41 2.08
N LEU A 18 -6.53 -1.05 2.08
CA LEU A 18 -7.38 -1.10 0.88
C LEU A 18 -6.85 -0.23 -0.25
N TRP A 19 -6.43 0.99 0.05
CA TRP A 19 -5.94 1.91 -0.96
C TRP A 19 -4.63 1.43 -1.59
N MET A 20 -3.71 0.90 -0.77
CA MET A 20 -2.48 0.28 -1.24
C MET A 20 -2.79 -0.95 -2.10
N ARG A 21 -3.75 -1.80 -1.70
CA ARG A 21 -4.18 -2.97 -2.47
C ARG A 21 -4.68 -2.57 -3.85
N SER A 22 -5.57 -1.58 -3.93
CA SER A 22 -6.07 -1.05 -5.21
C SER A 22 -4.95 -0.44 -6.07
N THR A 23 -3.94 0.16 -5.43
CA THR A 23 -2.76 0.70 -6.14
C THR A 23 -1.93 -0.43 -6.78
N VAL A 24 -1.71 -1.54 -6.06
CA VAL A 24 -1.01 -2.72 -6.62
C VAL A 24 -1.82 -3.35 -7.75
N GLN A 25 -3.14 -3.52 -7.58
CA GLN A 25 -4.03 -4.03 -8.61
C GLN A 25 -4.01 -3.17 -9.88
N ALA A 26 -4.15 -1.85 -9.74
CA ALA A 26 -4.11 -0.93 -10.87
C ALA A 26 -2.74 -0.96 -11.60
N TYR A 27 -1.65 -1.18 -10.87
CA TYR A 27 -0.33 -1.35 -11.48
C TYR A 27 -0.23 -2.68 -12.24
N GLN A 28 -0.67 -3.78 -11.63
CA GLN A 28 -0.69 -5.11 -12.23
C GLN A 28 -1.55 -5.18 -13.50
N GLU A 29 -2.68 -4.47 -13.50
CA GLU A 29 -3.58 -4.35 -14.66
C GLU A 29 -3.08 -3.37 -15.73
N GLY A 30 -1.96 -2.67 -15.49
CA GLY A 30 -1.38 -1.69 -16.42
C GLY A 30 -2.15 -0.37 -16.49
N ILE A 31 -3.07 -0.10 -15.57
CA ILE A 31 -3.83 1.15 -15.48
C ILE A 31 -2.93 2.30 -15.04
N ILE A 32 -2.02 2.04 -14.11
CA ILE A 32 -1.03 3.01 -13.64
C ILE A 32 0.41 2.51 -13.90
N ASN A 33 1.32 3.45 -14.13
CA ASN A 33 2.73 3.12 -14.36
C ASN A 33 3.54 3.05 -13.05
N ARG A 34 4.73 2.42 -13.12
CA ARG A 34 5.66 2.25 -11.99
C ARG A 34 5.99 3.55 -11.24
N LYS A 35 6.11 4.67 -11.95
CA LYS A 35 6.45 5.97 -11.36
C LYS A 35 5.30 6.49 -10.49
N LEU A 36 4.07 6.31 -10.96
CA LEU A 36 2.88 6.67 -10.22
C LEU A 36 2.69 5.77 -9.00
N THR A 37 2.81 4.45 -9.16
CA THR A 37 2.77 3.46 -8.06
C THR A 37 3.81 3.77 -6.97
N SER A 38 5.07 3.99 -7.36
CA SER A 38 6.12 4.38 -6.42
C SER A 38 5.83 5.70 -5.71
N GLY A 39 5.37 6.71 -6.46
CA GLY A 39 5.01 8.02 -5.89
C GLY A 39 3.86 7.93 -4.88
N MET A 40 2.87 7.09 -5.17
CA MET A 40 1.75 6.77 -4.29
C MET A 40 2.22 6.11 -3.00
N ALA A 41 3.01 5.04 -3.10
CA ALA A 41 3.58 4.34 -1.95
C ALA A 41 4.45 5.28 -1.09
N LYS A 42 5.28 6.13 -1.70
CA LYS A 42 6.10 7.13 -0.99
C LYS A 42 5.25 8.16 -0.23
N LYS A 43 4.12 8.57 -0.80
CA LYS A 43 3.19 9.50 -0.12
C LYS A 43 2.55 8.85 1.09
N VAL A 44 2.04 7.63 0.94
CA VAL A 44 1.47 6.85 2.06
C VAL A 44 2.51 6.62 3.14
N LEU A 45 3.72 6.17 2.76
CA LEU A 45 4.83 5.93 3.69
C LEU A 45 5.19 7.17 4.54
N ARG A 46 5.11 8.38 3.97
CA ARG A 46 5.34 9.61 4.73
C ARG A 46 4.24 9.88 5.75
N LYS A 47 3.00 9.58 5.40
CA LYS A 47 1.84 9.84 6.26
C LYS A 47 1.72 8.79 7.37
N ILE A 48 1.97 7.52 7.07
CA ILE A 48 1.85 6.42 8.04
C ILE A 48 2.91 6.52 9.14
N LYS A 49 4.08 7.12 8.86
CA LYS A 49 5.09 7.43 9.87
C LYS A 49 4.61 8.41 10.95
N SER A 50 3.63 9.24 10.63
CA SER A 50 2.99 10.17 11.57
C SER A 50 1.75 9.57 12.23
N TYR A 51 1.29 8.40 11.79
CA TYR A 51 0.18 7.69 12.43
C TYR A 51 0.64 7.12 13.78
N ILE A 52 -0.18 7.33 14.81
CA ILE A 52 0.04 6.80 16.16
C ILE A 52 -0.81 5.53 16.29
N PRO A 53 -0.22 4.33 16.18
CA PRO A 53 -0.99 3.10 16.27
C PRO A 53 -1.43 2.83 17.70
N THR A 54 -2.58 2.16 17.85
CA THR A 54 -2.91 1.47 19.10
C THR A 54 -1.96 0.30 19.36
N GLN A 55 -2.08 -0.35 20.52
CA GLN A 55 -1.23 -1.50 20.84
C GLN A 55 -1.52 -2.72 19.95
N GLN A 56 -2.76 -2.87 19.47
CA GLN A 56 -3.19 -3.94 18.56
C GLN A 56 -2.75 -3.66 17.11
N GLU A 57 -2.80 -2.40 16.70
CA GLU A 57 -2.46 -1.98 15.34
C GLU A 57 -0.96 -1.95 15.03
N LYS A 58 -0.08 -2.04 16.03
CA LYS A 58 1.38 -1.88 15.83
C LYS A 58 1.92 -2.81 14.75
N GLU A 59 1.59 -4.08 14.81
CA GLU A 59 2.07 -5.08 13.85
C GLU A 59 1.51 -4.82 12.45
N HIS A 60 0.23 -4.41 12.36
CA HIS A 60 -0.41 -4.06 11.10
C HIS A 60 0.20 -2.81 10.46
N LYS A 61 0.51 -1.79 11.27
CA LYS A 61 1.21 -0.59 10.82
C LYS A 61 2.58 -0.93 10.24
N GLU A 62 3.39 -1.71 10.96
CA GLU A 62 4.73 -2.12 10.52
C GLU A 62 4.66 -2.90 9.20
N ALA A 63 3.72 -3.84 9.09
CA ALA A 63 3.52 -4.59 7.85
C ALA A 63 3.12 -3.67 6.67
N ILE A 64 2.20 -2.73 6.86
CA ILE A 64 1.83 -1.76 5.82
C ILE A 64 3.03 -0.88 5.44
N GLU A 65 3.85 -0.47 6.42
CA GLU A 65 5.07 0.30 6.17
C GLU A 65 6.06 -0.46 5.29
N ASP A 66 6.31 -1.73 5.58
CA ASP A 66 7.22 -2.59 4.81
C ASP A 66 6.72 -2.81 3.37
N LEU A 67 5.41 -3.01 3.20
CA LEU A 67 4.76 -3.13 1.89
C LEU A 67 4.88 -1.82 1.10
N CYS A 68 4.69 -0.67 1.75
CA CYS A 68 4.89 0.64 1.15
C CYS A 68 6.35 0.89 0.76
N ILE A 69 7.31 0.48 1.59
CA ILE A 69 8.74 0.57 1.30
C ILE A 69 9.04 -0.25 0.04
N SER A 70 8.58 -1.50 -0.02
CA SER A 70 8.79 -2.36 -1.17
C SER A 70 8.23 -1.75 -2.46
N LEU A 71 6.99 -1.29 -2.45
CA LEU A 71 6.36 -0.62 -3.58
C LEU A 71 7.03 0.71 -3.95
N SER A 72 7.62 1.41 -2.98
CA SER A 72 8.35 2.65 -3.25
C SER A 72 9.59 2.44 -4.13
N THR A 73 10.12 1.22 -4.19
CA THR A 73 11.32 0.87 -4.96
C THR A 73 11.04 0.44 -6.39
N ILE A 74 9.77 0.24 -6.77
CA ILE A 74 9.38 -0.24 -8.09
C ILE A 74 9.78 0.70 -9.24
N ASP A 75 10.01 1.99 -8.95
CA ASP A 75 10.51 2.95 -9.95
C ASP A 75 11.99 2.75 -10.29
N ARG A 76 12.76 2.14 -9.40
CA ARG A 76 14.21 1.90 -9.52
C ARG A 76 14.56 0.50 -10.00
N ALA A 77 13.61 -0.43 -9.99
CA ALA A 77 13.87 -1.80 -10.40
C ALA A 77 14.15 -1.90 -11.90
N GLU A 78 15.14 -2.71 -12.25
CA GLU A 78 15.47 -3.06 -13.63
C GLU A 78 14.46 -4.10 -14.14
N GLY A 79 13.29 -3.63 -14.55
CA GLY A 79 12.23 -4.47 -15.10
C GLY A 79 10.88 -4.27 -14.42
N SER A 80 9.88 -5.02 -14.88
CA SER A 80 8.60 -5.13 -14.20
C SER A 80 8.73 -6.08 -13.02
N PHE A 81 7.99 -5.82 -11.94
CA PHE A 81 7.88 -6.80 -10.85
C PHE A 81 7.19 -8.06 -11.36
N GLU A 82 7.63 -9.21 -10.85
CA GLU A 82 7.00 -10.48 -11.20
C GLU A 82 5.55 -10.50 -10.72
N LYS A 83 4.65 -11.03 -11.55
CA LYS A 83 3.23 -11.12 -11.23
C LYS A 83 2.99 -11.82 -9.88
N PHE A 84 3.72 -12.90 -9.60
CA PHE A 84 3.64 -13.64 -8.34
C PHE A 84 3.93 -12.75 -7.12
N TYR A 85 4.91 -11.85 -7.22
CA TYR A 85 5.24 -10.93 -6.15
C TYR A 85 4.11 -9.90 -5.92
N LEU A 86 3.53 -9.38 -7.01
CA LEU A 86 2.40 -8.44 -6.91
C LEU A 86 1.15 -9.12 -6.33
N ASP A 87 0.86 -10.36 -6.74
CA ASP A 87 -0.22 -11.18 -6.19
C ASP A 87 -0.03 -11.38 -4.67
N SER A 88 1.19 -11.71 -4.22
CA SER A 88 1.51 -11.83 -2.79
C SER A 88 1.29 -10.52 -2.02
N LEU A 89 1.68 -9.37 -2.58
CA LEU A 89 1.44 -8.07 -1.95
C LEU A 89 -0.07 -7.77 -1.82
N ILE A 90 -0.86 -8.13 -2.84
CA ILE A 90 -2.32 -7.95 -2.83
C ILE A 90 -2.94 -8.81 -1.72
N GLU A 91 -2.54 -10.07 -1.61
CA GLU A 91 -3.03 -10.99 -0.58
C GLU A 91 -2.68 -10.52 0.83
N ASP A 92 -1.45 -10.05 1.06
CA ASP A 92 -1.03 -9.53 2.36
C ASP A 92 -1.81 -8.27 2.76
N LEU A 93 -2.00 -7.32 1.84
CA LEU A 93 -2.79 -6.12 2.09
C LEU A 93 -4.26 -6.45 2.33
N GLU A 94 -4.82 -7.43 1.62
CA GLU A 94 -6.19 -7.89 1.83
C GLU A 94 -6.37 -8.57 3.19
N ARG A 95 -5.39 -9.38 3.61
CA ARG A 95 -5.38 -10.02 4.93
C ARG A 95 -5.31 -8.98 6.05
N ILE A 96 -4.43 -8.00 5.94
CA ILE A 96 -4.32 -6.91 6.93
C ILE A 96 -5.62 -6.12 7.00
N ALA A 97 -6.23 -5.80 5.85
CA ALA A 97 -7.51 -5.09 5.83
C ALA A 97 -8.61 -5.89 6.54
N LYS A 98 -8.73 -7.20 6.31
CA LYS A 98 -9.75 -8.02 7.00
C LYS A 98 -9.56 -8.05 8.51
N LEU A 99 -8.31 -8.16 8.97
CA LEU A 99 -8.02 -8.15 10.42
C LEU A 99 -8.40 -6.81 11.05
N LEU A 100 -8.11 -5.69 10.38
CA LEU A 100 -8.47 -4.35 10.84
C LEU A 100 -9.97 -4.02 10.71
N GLU A 101 -10.74 -4.79 9.93
CA GLU A 101 -12.21 -4.63 9.80
C GLU A 101 -12.97 -5.31 10.94
N GLU A 102 -12.38 -6.37 11.52
CA GLU A 102 -12.96 -7.17 12.60
C GLU A 102 -12.66 -6.59 14.00
N GLU A 103 -11.86 -5.51 14.08
CA GLU A 103 -11.48 -4.77 15.31
C GLU A 103 -12.30 -3.49 15.52
#